data_AF-X0XZV5-F1
#
_entry.id   AF-X0XZV5-F1
#
_cell.length_a   1.000
_cell.length_b   1.000
_cell.length_c   1.000
_cell.angle_alpha   90.00
_cell.angle_beta   90.00
_cell.angle_gamma   90.00
#
_symmetry.space_group_name_H-M   'P 1'
#
loop_
_entity.id
_entity.type
_entity.pdbx_description
1 polymer ?
#
loop_
_entity_poly.entity_id
_entity_poly.type
_entity_poly.pdbx_seq_one_letter_code
_entity_poly.pdbx_strand_id
1 'polypeptide(L)' 'MSKALRRRVVITGLGAVTPLATGVEESWRKLCQGKSGVARITKFD' A
#
# COMPACT_ATOMS: atom_id res chain seq x y z
N MET A 1 -10.06 21.43 32.92
CA MET A 1 -9.09 20.95 31.92
C MET A 1 -9.85 20.44 30.70
N SER A 2 -9.96 21.22 29.64
CA SER A 2 -10.63 20.79 28.40
C SER A 2 -9.70 19.85 27.64
N LYS A 3 -10.09 18.58 27.54
CA LYS A 3 -9.48 17.63 26.60
C LYS A 3 -9.90 18.09 25.20
N ALA A 4 -9.01 18.76 24.47
CA ALA A 4 -9.24 18.99 23.05
C ALA A 4 -9.46 17.61 22.40
N LEU A 5 -10.70 17.34 21.96
CA LEU A 5 -11.04 16.08 21.33
C LEU A 5 -10.22 15.98 20.05
N ARG A 6 -9.22 15.10 20.02
CA ARG A 6 -8.48 14.80 18.79
C ARG A 6 -9.47 14.35 17.72
N ARG A 7 -9.54 15.09 16.61
CA ARG A 7 -10.43 14.79 15.50
C ARG A 7 -10.08 13.42 14.94
N ARG A 8 -11.06 12.51 14.86
CA ARG A 8 -10.86 11.18 14.24
C ARG A 8 -10.85 11.37 12.74
N VAL A 9 -9.76 10.95 12.11
CA VAL A 9 -9.57 10.95 10.66
C VAL A 9 -9.39 9.49 10.25
N VAL A 10 -10.07 9.07 9.19
CA VAL A 10 -10.07 7.69 8.69
C VAL A 10 -9.74 7.65 7.21
N ILE A 11 -9.28 6.50 6.75
CA ILE A 11 -9.06 6.21 5.33
C ILE A 11 -10.36 5.62 4.77
N THR A 12 -10.93 6.23 3.73
CA THR A 12 -12.19 5.80 3.10
C THR A 12 -11.98 5.10 1.75
N GLY A 13 -10.77 5.13 1.21
CA GLY A 13 -10.43 4.49 -0.05
C GLY A 13 -8.92 4.32 -0.18
N LEU A 14 -8.53 3.29 -0.92
CA LEU A 14 -7.13 2.94 -1.19
C LEU A 14 -6.97 2.60 -2.67
N GLY A 15 -5.83 2.98 -3.23
CA GLY A 15 -5.38 2.58 -4.56
C GLY A 15 -3.90 2.23 -4.49
N ALA A 16 -3.49 1.17 -5.19
CA ALA A 16 -2.12 0.68 -5.13
C ALA A 16 -1.63 0.28 -6.52
N VAL A 17 -0.48 0.81 -6.91
CA VAL A 17 0.33 0.32 -8.04
C VAL A 17 1.71 0.05 -7.47
N THR A 18 2.09 -1.22 -7.42
CA THR A 18 3.30 -1.66 -6.74
C THR A 18 4.04 -2.68 -7.60
N PRO A 19 5.33 -2.95 -7.34
CA PRO A 19 6.04 -4.06 -7.97
C PRO A 19 5.43 -5.45 -7.67
N LEU A 20 4.56 -5.57 -6.65
CA LEU A 20 3.87 -6.82 -6.33
C LEU A 20 2.61 -7.01 -7.19
N ALA A 21 1.84 -5.95 -7.41
CA ALA A 21 0.63 -5.94 -8.23
C ALA A 21 0.05 -4.53 -8.43
N THR A 22 -0.90 -4.44 -9.35
CA THR A 22 -1.85 -3.33 -9.44
C THR A 22 -3.14 -3.72 -8.72
N GLY A 23 -3.65 -2.84 -7.85
CA GLY A 23 -4.83 -3.09 -7.01
C GLY A 23 -4.45 -3.41 -5.55
N VAL A 24 -5.30 -2.98 -4.63
CA VAL A 24 -5.07 -3.05 -3.18
C VAL A 24 -5.05 -4.49 -2.69
N GLU A 25 -6.07 -5.27 -3.06
CA GLU A 25 -6.25 -6.65 -2.59
C GLU A 25 -5.09 -7.56 -2.99
N GLU A 26 -4.66 -7.50 -4.25
CA GLU A 26 -3.57 -8.34 -4.73
C GLU A 26 -2.23 -7.90 -4.16
N SER A 27 -1.96 -6.59 -4.10
CA SER A 27 -0.75 -6.05 -3.50
C SER A 27 -0.63 -6.48 -2.03
N TRP A 28 -1.73 -6.36 -1.27
CA TRP A 28 -1.79 -6.77 0.14
C TRP A 28 -1.58 -8.27 0.32
N ARG A 29 -2.28 -9.10 -0.46
CA ARG A 29 -2.15 -10.57 -0.39
C ARG A 29 -0.70 -11.02 -0.63
N LYS A 30 -0.04 -10.49 -1.65
CA LYS A 30 1.36 -10.84 -1.97
C LYS A 30 2.33 -10.34 -0.90
N LEU A 31 2.10 -9.15 -0.34
CA LEU A 31 2.87 -8.61 0.77
C LEU A 31 2.77 -9.50 2.01
N CYS A 32 1.56 -9.88 2.42
CA CYS A 32 1.34 -10.77 3.57
C CYS A 32 1.93 -12.17 3.38
N GLN A 33 2.07 -12.63 2.14
CA GLN A 33 2.75 -13.89 1.80
C GLN A 33 4.28 -13.77 1.75
N GLY A 34 4.85 -12.59 2.04
CA GLY A 34 6.30 -12.37 1.99
C GLY A 34 6.87 -12.41 0.57
N LYS A 35 6.07 -12.15 -0.47
CA LYS A 35 6.57 -12.12 -1.85
C LYS A 35 7.46 -10.90 -2.06
N SER A 36 8.53 -11.07 -2.82
CA SER A 36 9.39 -9.97 -3.27
C SER A 36 8.89 -9.42 -4.60
N GLY A 37 8.92 -8.09 -4.76
CA GLY A 37 8.68 -7.40 -6.03
C GLY A 37 9.97 -7.05 -6.78
N VAL A 38 11.14 -7.46 -6.28
CA VAL A 38 12.42 -7.18 -6.93
C VAL A 38 12.58 -8.06 -8.16
N ALA A 39 12.91 -7.44 -9.30
CA ALA A 39 13.19 -8.11 -10.56
C ALA A 39 14.35 -7.43 -11.27
N ARG A 40 14.90 -8.08 -12.30
CA ARG A 40 15.90 -7.46 -13.18
C ARG A 40 15.27 -6.28 -13.92
N ILE A 41 16.03 -5.19 -14.05
CA ILE A 41 15.60 -4.01 -14.81
C ILE A 41 15.44 -4.40 -16.29
N THR A 42 14.28 -4.09 -16.88
CA THR A 42 13.97 -4.35 -18.30
C THR A 42 13.72 -3.09 -19.11
N LYS A 43 13.75 -1.91 -18.49
CA LYS A 43 13.45 -0.63 -19.13
C LYS A 43 14.36 0.47 -18.58
N PHE A 44 15.11 1.11 -19.47
CA PHE A 44 16.02 2.22 -19.23
C PHE A 44 16.32 2.95 -20.56
N ASP A 45 16.89 4.14 -20.48
CA ASP A 45 17.50 4.94 -21.54
C ASP A 45 19.00 5.14 -21.29
#